data_AF-A0A935H9G5-F1
#
_entry.id   AF-A0A935H9G5-F1
#
_cell.length_a   1.000
_cell.length_b   1.000
_cell.length_c   1.000
_cell.angle_alpha   90.00
_cell.angle_beta   90.00
_cell.angle_gamma   90.00
#
_symmetry.space_group_name_H-M   'P 1'
#
loop_
_entity.id
_entity.type
_entity.pdbx_description
1 polymer ?
#
loop_
_entity_poly.entity_id
_entity_poly.type
_entity_poly.pdbx_seq_one_letter_code
_entity_poly.pdbx_strand_id
1 'polypeptide(L)'
;MPWLLVSLLELWIANQTIDRQRALFETDARIVHRLLSQQVVQHDAILATLALLQPGHTGAQSGEEATPEQRLTALYPHILTVQRRDRDDTWSDPALQQAENVSQQQNEPP
;
A
#
# COMPACT_ATOMS: atom_id res chain seq x y z
N MET A 1 22.53 -31.90 -46.74
CA MET A 1 23.34 -31.83 -45.50
C MET A 1 23.45 -30.44 -44.85
N PRO A 2 23.49 -29.28 -45.56
CA PRO A 2 23.65 -27.98 -44.87
C PRO A 2 22.42 -27.54 -44.06
N TRP A 3 21.21 -27.97 -44.44
CA TRP A 3 19.98 -27.64 -43.73
C TRP A 3 19.93 -28.12 -42.28
N LEU A 4 20.52 -29.28 -41.97
CA LEU A 4 20.54 -29.79 -40.60
C LEU A 4 21.41 -28.92 -39.68
N LEU A 5 22.50 -28.36 -40.20
CA LEU A 5 23.35 -27.45 -39.43
C LEU A 5 22.65 -26.14 -39.13
N VAL A 6 21.87 -25.61 -40.09
CA VAL A 6 21.08 -24.39 -39.88
C VAL A 6 20.01 -24.61 -38.81
N SER A 7 19.24 -25.70 -38.89
CA SER A 7 18.22 -26.00 -37.88
C SER A 7 18.82 -26.24 -36.49
N LEU A 8 19.98 -26.90 -36.40
CA LEU A 8 20.67 -27.10 -35.13
C LEU A 8 21.16 -25.77 -34.53
N LEU A 9 21.66 -24.86 -35.38
CA LEU A 9 22.12 -23.54 -34.97
C LEU A 9 20.95 -22.67 -34.49
N GLU A 10 19.81 -22.69 -35.19
CA GLU A 10 18.60 -21.97 -34.77
C GLU A 10 18.08 -22.48 -33.42
N LEU A 11 17.99 -23.80 -33.25
CA LEU A 11 17.58 -24.40 -31.98
C LEU A 11 18.53 -24.01 -30.84
N TRP A 12 19.82 -23.99 -31.11
CA TRP A 12 20.83 -23.58 -30.13
C TRP A 12 20.69 -22.11 -29.73
N ILE A 13 20.51 -21.20 -30.69
CA ILE A 13 20.29 -19.76 -30.44
C ILE A 13 18.97 -19.53 -29.68
N ALA A 14 17.90 -20.24 -30.05
CA ALA A 14 16.61 -20.14 -29.38
C ALA A 14 16.72 -20.56 -27.91
N ASN A 15 17.42 -21.67 -27.63
CA ASN A 15 17.62 -22.14 -26.26
C ASN A 15 18.47 -21.16 -25.43
N GLN A 16 19.54 -20.61 -26.00
CA GLN A 16 20.36 -19.57 -25.36
C GLN A 16 19.54 -18.31 -25.02
N THR A 17 18.60 -17.94 -25.89
CA THR A 17 17.72 -16.79 -25.67
C THR A 17 16.74 -17.06 -24.53
N ILE A 18 16.15 -18.26 -24.47
CA ILE A 18 15.25 -18.68 -23.39
C ILE A 18 16.00 -18.69 -22.05
N ASP A 19 17.20 -19.26 -22.00
CA ASP A 19 18.02 -19.30 -20.79
C ASP A 19 18.37 -17.89 -20.31
N ARG A 20 18.72 -16.98 -21.25
CA ARG A 20 19.01 -15.59 -20.93
C ARG A 20 17.78 -14.86 -20.36
N GLN A 21 16.60 -15.06 -20.93
CA GLN A 21 15.36 -14.45 -20.43
C GLN A 21 15.00 -14.98 -19.04
N ARG A 22 15.15 -16.29 -18.81
CA ARG A 22 14.94 -16.90 -17.49
C ARG A 22 15.90 -16.32 -16.44
N ALA A 23 17.17 -16.14 -16.77
CA ALA A 23 18.16 -15.57 -15.87
C ALA A 23 17.84 -14.11 -15.49
N LEU A 24 17.38 -13.30 -16.46
CA LEU A 24 16.93 -11.93 -16.19
C LEU A 24 15.69 -11.91 -15.30
N PHE A 25 14.68 -12.72 -15.63
CA PHE A 25 13.46 -12.83 -14.83
C PHE A 25 13.73 -13.28 -13.39
N GLU A 26 14.55 -14.32 -13.18
CA GLU A 26 14.91 -14.80 -11.83
C GLU A 26 15.61 -13.71 -11.01
N THR A 27 16.45 -12.90 -11.67
CA THR A 27 17.13 -11.77 -11.03
C THR A 27 16.12 -10.71 -10.60
N ASP A 28 15.24 -10.30 -11.51
CA ASP A 28 14.22 -9.28 -11.24
C ASP A 28 13.22 -9.76 -10.19
N ALA A 29 12.77 -11.00 -10.27
CA ALA A 29 11.87 -11.61 -9.30
C ALA A 29 12.46 -11.58 -7.88
N ARG A 30 13.76 -11.86 -7.74
CA ARG A 30 14.45 -11.79 -6.45
C ARG A 30 14.57 -10.35 -5.95
N ILE A 31 14.84 -9.39 -6.83
CA ILE A 31 14.90 -7.97 -6.47
C ILE A 31 13.53 -7.49 -5.98
N VAL A 32 12.48 -7.73 -6.77
CA VAL A 32 11.11 -7.35 -6.42
C VAL A 32 10.64 -8.04 -5.15
N HIS A 33 10.93 -9.32 -4.96
CA HIS A 33 10.59 -10.05 -3.74
C HIS A 33 11.25 -9.42 -2.50
N ARG A 34 12.55 -9.09 -2.58
CA ARG A 34 13.27 -8.43 -1.48
C ARG A 34 12.72 -7.02 -1.22
N LEU A 35 12.42 -6.26 -2.27
CA LEU A 35 11.83 -4.93 -2.15
C LEU A 35 10.45 -4.99 -1.48
N LEU A 36 9.57 -5.89 -1.92
CA LEU A 36 8.25 -6.09 -1.31
C LEU A 36 8.37 -6.52 0.15
N SER A 37 9.27 -7.46 0.47
CA SER A 37 9.52 -7.87 1.86
C SER A 37 10.01 -6.70 2.72
N GLN A 38 10.90 -5.86 2.20
CA GLN A 38 11.34 -4.64 2.89
C GLN A 38 10.21 -3.63 3.07
N GLN A 39 9.39 -3.41 2.04
CA GLN A 39 8.26 -2.49 2.09
C GLN A 39 7.22 -2.94 3.11
N VAL A 40 6.95 -4.25 3.23
CA VAL A 40 6.03 -4.79 4.25
C VAL A 40 6.55 -4.51 5.66
N VAL A 41 7.83 -4.78 5.94
CA VAL A 41 8.44 -4.49 7.25
C VAL A 41 8.42 -3.00 7.56
N GLN A 42 8.64 -2.15 6.56
CA GLN A 42 8.55 -0.70 6.72
C GLN A 42 7.12 -0.26 7.06
N HIS A 43 6.11 -0.77 6.34
CA HIS A 43 4.71 -0.46 6.65
C HIS A 43 4.33 -0.92 8.06
N ASP A 44 4.76 -2.13 8.46
CA ASP A 44 4.55 -2.64 9.82
C ASP A 44 5.13 -1.70 10.88
N ALA A 45 6.37 -1.24 10.68
CA ALA A 45 7.00 -0.27 11.57
C ALA A 45 6.23 1.06 11.63
N ILE A 46 5.71 1.55 10.51
CA ILE A 46 4.90 2.78 10.49
C ILE A 46 3.54 2.56 11.14
N LEU A 47 2.90 1.41 10.94
CA LEU A 47 1.65 1.07 11.64
C LEU A 47 1.87 0.99 13.16
N ALA A 48 3.00 0.46 13.60
CA ALA A 48 3.37 0.45 15.01
C ALA A 48 3.56 1.88 15.56
N THR A 49 4.17 2.81 14.81
CA THR A 49 4.30 4.20 15.26
C THR A 49 2.97 4.96 15.23
N LEU A 50 2.08 4.67 14.27
CA LEU A 50 0.72 5.18 14.25
C LEU A 50 -0.08 4.68 15.45
N ALA A 51 0.06 3.41 15.83
CA ALA A 51 -0.58 2.85 17.02
C ALA A 51 -0.16 3.57 18.32
N LEU A 52 1.10 4.03 18.41
CA LEU A 52 1.57 4.86 19.52
C LEU A 52 0.93 6.25 19.55
N LEU A 53 0.54 6.78 18.39
CA LEU A 53 -0.11 8.08 18.25
C LEU A 53 -1.65 8.01 18.32
N GLN A 54 -2.23 6.82 18.31
CA GLN A 54 -3.68 6.62 18.42
C GLN A 54 -4.15 7.02 19.84
N PRO A 55 -4.93 8.10 19.98
CA PRO A 55 -5.45 8.52 21.29
C PRO A 55 -6.47 7.48 21.75
N GLY A 56 -6.06 6.61 22.67
CA GLY A 56 -6.88 5.50 23.19
C GLY A 56 -6.09 4.28 23.65
N HIS A 57 -4.83 4.12 23.25
CA HIS A 57 -3.99 3.00 23.73
C HIS A 57 -3.43 3.23 25.14
N THR A 58 -3.14 4.48 25.50
CA THR A 58 -2.73 4.86 26.86
C THR A 58 -3.80 5.76 27.44
N GLY A 59 -4.54 5.27 28.42
CA GLY A 59 -5.53 6.08 29.13
C GLY A 59 -4.87 7.29 29.80
N ALA A 60 -5.19 8.49 29.33
CA ALA A 60 -5.16 9.78 30.04
C ALA A 60 -5.42 10.86 28.97
N GLN A 61 -6.55 11.58 28.97
CA GLN A 61 -6.81 12.75 29.83
C GLN A 61 -5.65 13.77 29.80
N SER A 62 -5.98 14.94 29.26
CA SER A 62 -5.32 16.25 29.45
C SER A 62 -4.44 16.75 28.30
N GLY A 63 -4.99 17.73 27.57
CA GLY A 63 -4.34 19.02 27.38
C GLY A 63 -3.28 19.14 26.29
N GLU A 64 -3.62 19.92 25.26
CA GLU A 64 -2.67 20.78 24.54
C GLU A 64 -1.50 20.11 23.79
N GLU A 65 -1.75 19.20 22.86
CA GLU A 65 -0.74 18.77 21.89
C GLU A 65 -1.32 18.65 20.49
N ALA A 66 -0.60 19.20 19.50
CA ALA A 66 -0.98 19.34 18.10
C ALA A 66 -1.87 18.19 17.59
N THR A 67 -3.03 18.56 17.04
CA THR A 67 -4.10 17.66 16.60
C THR A 67 -3.51 16.50 15.80
N PRO A 68 -3.79 15.24 16.17
CA PRO A 68 -3.13 14.05 15.60
C PRO A 68 -3.27 13.96 14.07
N GLU A 69 -4.36 14.51 13.53
CA GLU A 69 -4.62 14.59 12.08
C GLU A 69 -3.59 15.42 11.29
N GLN A 70 -2.97 16.45 11.88
CA GLN A 70 -1.92 17.23 11.20
C GLN A 70 -0.60 16.46 11.07
N ARG A 71 -0.33 15.52 12.00
CA ARG A 71 0.87 14.68 11.95
C ARG A 71 0.74 13.57 10.89
N LEU A 72 -0.48 13.16 10.53
CA LEU A 72 -0.72 12.18 9.48
C LEU A 72 -0.30 12.69 8.09
N THR A 73 -0.68 13.91 7.71
CA THR A 73 -0.27 14.52 6.43
C THR A 73 1.25 14.76 6.35
N ALA A 74 1.89 15.05 7.49
CA ALA A 74 3.34 15.21 7.57
C ALA A 74 4.11 13.89 7.42
N LEU A 75 3.54 12.76 7.86
CA LEU A 75 4.17 11.43 7.80
C LEU A 75 3.82 10.66 6.52
N TYR A 76 2.67 10.94 5.93
CA TYR A 76 2.20 10.33 4.69
C TYR A 76 1.91 11.42 3.64
N PRO A 77 2.89 11.78 2.79
CA PRO A 77 2.72 12.85 1.79
C PRO A 77 1.68 12.53 0.71
N HIS A 78 1.20 11.28 0.63
CA HIS A 78 0.13 10.86 -0.27
C HIS A 78 -1.27 11.07 0.31
N ILE A 79 -1.39 11.38 1.61
CA ILE A 79 -2.68 11.71 2.24
C ILE A 79 -2.87 13.21 2.13
N LEU A 80 -3.72 13.62 1.18
CA LEU A 80 -3.95 15.03 0.86
C LEU A 80 -4.63 15.78 2.02
N THR A 81 -5.70 15.22 2.58
CA THR A 81 -6.42 15.76 3.74
C THR A 81 -7.10 14.63 4.52
N VAL A 82 -7.12 14.75 5.84
CA VAL A 82 -7.90 13.88 6.73
C VAL A 82 -9.04 14.72 7.30
N GLN A 83 -10.28 14.31 7.07
CA GLN A 83 -11.45 14.95 7.65
C GLN A 83 -12.03 14.02 8.73
N ARG A 84 -12.24 14.56 9.93
CA ARG A 84 -12.82 13.85 11.06
C ARG A 84 -13.99 14.65 11.61
N ARG A 85 -15.07 13.95 11.93
CA ARG A 85 -16.28 14.48 12.56
C ARG A 85 -16.44 13.81 13.92
N ASP A 86 -16.78 14.57 14.95
CA ASP A 86 -17.19 13.99 16.24
C ASP A 86 -18.58 13.33 16.12
N ARG A 87 -18.98 12.50 17.09
CA ARG A 87 -20.20 11.67 16.98
C ARG A 87 -21.46 12.49 16.72
N ASP A 88 -21.52 13.69 17.29
CA ASP A 88 -22.70 14.57 17.26
C ASP A 88 -22.58 15.74 16.27
N ASP A 89 -21.42 15.91 15.62
CA ASP A 89 -21.19 17.03 14.69
C ASP A 89 -21.69 16.70 13.28
N THR A 90 -21.81 17.64 12.36
CA THR A 90 -22.17 17.38 10.95
C THR A 90 -20.95 17.48 10.05
N TRP A 91 -20.85 16.63 9.03
CA TRP A 91 -19.80 16.80 8.02
C TRP A 91 -19.97 18.17 7.35
N SER A 92 -18.91 18.97 7.34
CA SER A 92 -18.88 20.27 6.67
C SER A 92 -18.98 20.14 5.15
N ASP A 93 -18.57 18.99 4.59
CA ASP A 93 -18.73 18.65 3.18
C ASP A 93 -20.05 17.86 2.96
N PRO A 94 -20.98 18.39 2.14
CA PRO A 94 -22.23 17.70 1.84
C PRO A 94 -22.03 16.37 1.11
N ALA A 95 -20.93 16.18 0.37
CA ALA A 95 -20.63 14.92 -0.29
C ALA A 95 -20.29 13.82 0.73
N LEU A 96 -19.56 14.17 1.79
CA LEU A 96 -19.26 13.24 2.89
C LEU A 96 -20.52 12.87 3.68
N GLN A 97 -21.41 13.85 3.89
CA GLN A 97 -22.70 13.58 4.53
C GLN A 97 -23.56 12.62 3.70
N GLN A 98 -23.57 12.75 2.37
CA GLN A 98 -24.28 11.85 1.48
C GLN A 98 -23.67 10.43 1.49
N ALA A 99 -22.35 10.31 1.47
CA ALA A 99 -21.66 9.01 1.54
C ALA A 99 -21.90 8.28 2.88
N GLU A 100 -21.98 9.01 3.99
CA GLU A 100 -22.35 8.47 5.29
C GLU A 100 -23.78 7.92 5.29
N ASN A 101 -24.74 8.69 4.77
CA ASN A 101 -26.14 8.24 4.68
C ASN A 101 -26.28 6.94 3.85
N VAL A 102 -25.51 6.81 2.76
CA VAL A 102 -25.47 5.57 1.95
C VAL A 102 -24.85 4.42 2.74
N SER A 103 -23.76 4.67 3.47
CA SER A 103 -23.09 3.64 4.28
C SER A 103 -23.98 3.15 5.42
N GLN A 104 -24.76 4.04 6.05
CA GLN A 104 -25.72 3.67 7.10
C GLN A 104 -26.85 2.79 6.55
N GLN A 105 -27.38 3.13 5.36
CA GLN A 105 -28.40 2.30 4.68
C GLN A 105 -27.86 0.92 4.29
N GLN A 106 -26.56 0.81 3.97
CA GLN A 106 -25.93 -0.46 3.63
C GLN A 106 -25.55 -1.32 4.85
N ASN A 107 -25.44 -0.69 6.02
CA ASN A 107 -25.05 -1.35 7.26
C ASN A 107 -26.26 -1.65 8.18
N GLU A 108 -27.49 -1.33 7.76
CA GLU A 108 -28.70 -1.90 8.37
C GLU A 108 -28.78 -3.39 8.00
N PRO A 109 -28.64 -4.32 8.97
CA PRO A 109 -28.85 -5.73 8.70
C PRO A 109 -30.35 -5.98 8.43
N PRO A 110 -30.68 -7.04 7.66
CA PRO A 110 -32.06 -7.38 7.29
C PRO A 110 -32.93 -7.81 8.48
#